data_AF-A0A1D2MX73-F1
#
_entry.id   AF-A0A1D2MX73-F1
#
_cell.length_a   1.000
_cell.length_b   1.000
_cell.length_c   1.000
_cell.angle_alpha   90.00
_cell.angle_beta   90.00
_cell.angle_gamma   90.00
#
_symmetry.space_group_name_H-M   'P 1'
#
loop_
_entity.id
_entity.type
_entity.pdbx_description
1 polymer ?
#
loop_
_entity_poly.entity_id
_entity_poly.type
_entity_poly.pdbx_seq_one_letter_code
_entity_poly.pdbx_strand_id
1 'polypeptide(L)'
;PEGLNIHPDTGLLNISYFKFDTDASQLPVLFRLTSNLYEFMTENGVNGPLTFGLQALAKCLTYPNYKLEAILRPILKDEMLANLKRNESKNCLGWETPMETYDPETVTDLVNNAVSAIMTRLSGITEDAGKVNELIAAASSVDNLCRMDPSSYPWL
;
A
#
# COMPACT_ATOMS: atom_id res chain seq x y z
N PRO A 1 -8.16 8.43 -9.93
CA PRO A 1 -7.51 9.32 -10.91
C PRO A 1 -7.07 10.66 -10.29
N GLU A 2 -7.93 11.34 -9.54
CA GLU A 2 -7.67 12.71 -9.04
C GLU A 2 -6.49 12.85 -8.08
N GLY A 3 -6.12 11.78 -7.37
CA GLY A 3 -4.95 11.79 -6.47
C GLY A 3 -3.60 11.58 -7.15
N LEU A 4 -3.57 11.25 -8.45
CA LEU A 4 -2.36 10.93 -9.21
C LEU A 4 -2.05 12.04 -10.22
N ASN A 5 -0.91 12.71 -10.05
CA ASN A 5 -0.47 13.79 -10.93
C ASN A 5 0.80 13.37 -11.66
N ILE A 6 0.83 13.57 -12.98
CA ILE A 6 2.01 13.34 -13.82
C ILE A 6 2.47 14.68 -14.36
N HIS A 7 3.69 15.08 -14.02
CA HIS A 7 4.26 16.32 -14.54
C HIS A 7 4.58 16.18 -16.03
N PRO A 8 4.04 17.05 -16.90
CA PRO A 8 4.13 16.88 -18.36
C PRO A 8 5.57 17.01 -18.88
N ASP A 9 6.39 17.85 -18.25
CA ASP A 9 7.73 18.15 -18.74
C ASP A 9 8.78 17.13 -18.28
N THR A 10 8.56 16.50 -17.11
CA THR A 10 9.55 15.62 -16.46
C THR A 10 9.10 14.16 -16.36
N GLY A 11 7.81 13.88 -16.57
CA GLY A 11 7.22 12.57 -16.31
C GLY A 11 7.17 12.18 -14.83
N LEU A 12 7.43 13.12 -13.91
CA LEU A 12 7.44 12.84 -12.47
C LEU A 12 6.02 12.56 -11.98
N LEU A 13 5.85 11.43 -11.30
CA LEU A 13 4.59 10.97 -10.75
C LEU A 13 4.49 11.37 -9.28
N ASN A 14 3.42 12.06 -8.92
CA ASN A 14 3.14 12.51 -7.57
C ASN A 14 1.76 12.02 -7.11
N ILE A 15 1.66 11.57 -5.86
CA ILE A 15 0.41 11.15 -5.23
C ILE A 15 0.07 12.15 -4.13
N SER A 16 -0.99 12.94 -4.34
CA SER A 16 -1.32 14.08 -3.46
C SER A 16 -1.95 13.67 -2.13
N TYR A 17 -2.57 12.48 -2.07
CA TYR A 17 -3.23 11.99 -0.87
C TYR A 17 -2.88 10.52 -0.68
N PHE A 18 -2.19 10.23 0.43
CA PHE A 18 -1.91 8.87 0.86
C PHE A 18 -2.42 8.69 2.28
N LYS A 19 -3.12 7.58 2.52
CA LYS A 19 -3.60 7.18 3.84
C LYS A 19 -3.25 5.72 4.03
N PHE A 20 -2.70 5.38 5.19
CA PHE A 20 -2.50 3.99 5.56
C PHE A 20 -3.86 3.32 5.79
N ASP A 21 -4.17 2.35 4.95
CA ASP A 21 -5.31 1.48 5.12
C ASP A 21 -4.84 0.17 5.75
N THR A 22 -5.22 -0.05 7.00
CA THR A 22 -4.89 -1.26 7.76
C THR A 22 -5.69 -2.48 7.28
N ASP A 23 -6.79 -2.27 6.56
CA ASP A 23 -7.69 -3.33 6.06
C ASP A 23 -7.42 -3.68 4.58
N ALA A 24 -6.36 -3.12 3.99
CA ALA A 24 -6.00 -3.20 2.57
C ALA A 24 -5.85 -4.62 1.99
N SER A 25 -5.81 -5.65 2.84
CA SER A 25 -5.79 -7.07 2.42
C SER A 25 -7.03 -7.50 1.62
N GLN A 26 -8.10 -6.69 1.60
CA GLN A 26 -9.35 -7.00 0.91
C GLN A 26 -9.49 -6.32 -0.46
N LEU A 27 -8.52 -5.54 -0.91
CA LEU A 27 -8.61 -4.86 -2.20
C LEU A 27 -8.46 -5.86 -3.36
N PRO A 28 -9.34 -5.83 -4.38
CA PRO A 28 -9.25 -6.71 -5.54
C PRO A 28 -7.93 -6.59 -6.31
N VAL A 29 -7.28 -5.43 -6.20
CA VAL A 29 -6.03 -5.09 -6.87
C VAL A 29 -5.08 -4.44 -5.87
N LEU A 30 -3.82 -4.92 -5.85
CA LEU A 30 -2.81 -4.51 -4.87
C LEU A 30 -2.16 -3.16 -5.19
N PHE A 31 -2.06 -2.79 -6.46
CA PHE A 31 -1.62 -1.47 -6.91
C PHE A 31 -2.27 -1.12 -8.25
N ARG A 32 -2.44 0.17 -8.53
CA ARG A 32 -3.17 0.62 -9.71
C ARG A 32 -2.31 0.48 -10.98
N LEU A 33 -2.68 -0.45 -11.86
CA LEU A 33 -2.15 -0.58 -13.23
C LEU A 33 -3.32 -0.81 -14.20
N THR A 34 -4.12 0.23 -14.39
CA THR A 34 -5.28 0.22 -15.28
C THR A 34 -4.85 0.21 -16.75
N SER A 35 -5.79 -0.11 -17.65
CA SER A 35 -5.51 -0.27 -19.08
C SER A 35 -4.79 0.93 -19.70
N ASN A 36 -5.15 2.18 -19.37
CA ASN A 36 -4.48 3.34 -19.97
C ASN A 36 -3.05 3.51 -19.46
N LEU A 37 -2.80 3.22 -18.18
CA LEU A 37 -1.43 3.27 -17.64
C LEU A 37 -0.57 2.15 -18.23
N TYR A 38 -1.14 0.95 -18.39
CA TYR A 38 -0.46 -0.16 -19.04
C TYR A 38 -0.12 0.17 -20.50
N GLU A 39 -1.07 0.73 -21.25
CA GLU A 39 -0.86 1.14 -22.64
C GLU A 39 0.17 2.27 -22.74
N PHE A 40 0.10 3.28 -21.86
CA PHE A 40 1.05 4.39 -21.81
C PHE A 40 2.48 3.92 -21.51
N MET A 41 2.65 3.00 -20.57
CA MET A 41 3.97 2.44 -20.23
C MET A 41 4.48 1.45 -21.27
N THR A 42 3.59 0.86 -22.08
CA THR A 42 3.84 -0.24 -23.00
C THR A 42 4.28 -1.53 -22.32
N GLU A 43 4.11 -2.67 -23.00
CA GLU A 43 4.54 -3.98 -22.50
C GLU A 43 6.04 -4.01 -22.16
N ASN A 44 6.88 -3.36 -22.98
CA ASN A 44 8.32 -3.28 -22.73
C ASN A 44 8.65 -2.43 -21.49
N GLY A 45 7.89 -1.37 -21.22
CA GLY A 45 8.08 -0.54 -20.03
C GLY A 45 7.67 -1.26 -18.75
N VAL A 46 6.60 -2.06 -18.82
CA VAL A 46 6.10 -2.88 -17.71
C VAL A 46 7.07 -4.03 -17.40
N ASN A 47 7.42 -4.83 -18.40
CA ASN A 47 8.28 -6.01 -18.22
C ASN A 47 9.76 -5.65 -17.98
N GLY A 48 10.19 -4.45 -18.37
CA GLY A 48 11.54 -3.95 -18.14
C GLY A 48 11.61 -3.01 -16.94
N PRO A 49 11.67 -1.68 -17.15
CA PRO A 49 11.89 -0.69 -16.11
C PRO A 49 11.01 -0.83 -14.86
N LEU A 50 9.71 -1.09 -15.00
CA LEU A 50 8.80 -1.22 -13.86
C LEU A 50 9.13 -2.46 -13.03
N THR A 51 9.23 -3.63 -13.68
CA THR A 51 9.50 -4.91 -13.01
C THR A 51 10.85 -4.88 -12.31
N PHE A 52 11.92 -4.52 -13.02
CA PHE A 52 13.26 -4.46 -12.43
C PHE A 52 13.39 -3.34 -11.38
N GLY A 53 12.71 -2.21 -11.58
CA GLY A 53 12.66 -1.11 -10.62
C GLY A 53 12.02 -1.54 -9.29
N LEU A 54 10.88 -2.23 -9.34
CA LEU A 54 10.20 -2.76 -8.16
C LEU A 54 11.08 -3.78 -7.42
N GLN A 55 11.73 -4.69 -8.14
CA GLN A 55 12.65 -5.67 -7.55
C GLN A 55 13.86 -5.00 -6.90
N ALA A 56 14.48 -4.03 -7.58
CA ALA A 56 15.63 -3.30 -7.06
C ALA A 56 15.25 -2.51 -5.80
N LEU A 57 14.09 -1.84 -5.80
CA LEU A 57 13.57 -1.13 -4.63
C LEU A 57 13.32 -2.07 -3.45
N ALA A 58 12.68 -3.22 -3.68
CA ALA A 58 12.47 -4.21 -2.62
C ALA A 58 13.80 -4.67 -2.02
N LYS A 59 14.79 -4.98 -2.84
CA LYS A 59 16.14 -5.39 -2.38
C LYS A 59 16.84 -4.29 -1.60
N CYS A 60 16.75 -3.04 -2.05
CA CYS A 60 17.31 -1.89 -1.32
C CYS A 60 16.63 -1.72 0.05
N LEU A 61 15.31 -1.82 0.12
CA LEU A 61 14.55 -1.65 1.36
C LEU A 61 14.78 -2.78 2.38
N THR A 62 15.00 -4.01 1.92
CA THR A 62 15.35 -5.16 2.76
C THR A 62 16.84 -5.17 3.15
N TYR A 63 17.67 -4.34 2.53
CA TYR A 63 19.09 -4.29 2.84
C TYR A 63 19.31 -3.84 4.31
N PRO A 64 20.13 -4.56 5.09
CA PRO A 64 20.17 -4.45 6.55
C PRO A 64 20.53 -3.07 7.10
N ASN A 65 21.15 -2.21 6.28
CA ASN A 65 21.55 -0.87 6.69
C ASN A 65 20.38 0.12 6.84
N TYR A 66 19.24 -0.10 6.18
CA TYR A 66 18.16 0.89 6.16
C TYR A 66 17.25 0.85 7.39
N LYS A 67 17.41 -0.15 8.27
CA LYS A 67 16.64 -0.31 9.53
C LYS A 67 15.15 0.03 9.34
N LEU A 68 14.55 -0.45 8.24
CA LEU A 68 13.21 -0.06 7.81
C LEU A 68 12.17 -0.28 8.91
N GLU A 69 12.29 -1.37 9.67
CA GLU A 69 11.43 -1.64 10.83
C GLU A 69 11.43 -0.50 11.86
N ALA A 70 12.59 0.11 12.13
CA ALA A 70 12.69 1.19 13.09
C ALA A 70 12.01 2.48 12.61
N ILE A 71 11.91 2.66 11.28
CA ILE A 71 11.18 3.77 10.66
C ILE A 71 9.68 3.48 10.65
N LEU A 72 9.27 2.26 10.32
CA LEU A 72 7.86 1.87 10.22
C LEU A 72 7.14 1.81 11.57
N ARG A 73 7.80 1.33 12.63
CA ARG A 73 7.20 1.19 13.97
C ARG A 73 6.55 2.49 14.50
N PRO A 74 7.24 3.65 14.55
CA PRO A 74 6.61 4.88 15.02
C PRO A 74 5.48 5.36 14.11
N ILE A 75 5.67 5.31 12.78
CA ILE A 75 4.66 5.76 11.81
C ILE A 75 3.37 4.93 11.95
N LEU A 76 3.48 3.61 11.99
CA LEU A 76 2.33 2.71 12.11
C LEU A 76 1.65 2.83 13.49
N LYS A 77 2.43 3.08 14.55
CA LYS A 77 1.87 3.33 15.88
C LYS A 77 0.98 4.57 15.88
N ASP A 78 1.46 5.67 15.29
CA ASP A 78 0.69 6.92 15.22
C ASP A 78 -0.59 6.74 14.39
N GLU A 79 -0.50 6.06 13.25
CA GLU A 79 -1.65 5.75 12.40
C GLU A 79 -2.66 4.81 13.08
N MET A 80 -2.21 3.77 13.77
CA MET A 80 -3.09 2.87 14.52
C MET A 80 -3.83 3.62 15.64
N LEU A 81 -3.14 4.46 16.40
CA LEU A 81 -3.76 5.31 17.42
C LEU A 81 -4.75 6.31 16.83
N ALA A 82 -4.43 6.92 15.68
CA ALA A 82 -5.34 7.84 14.99
C ALA A 82 -6.59 7.11 14.45
N ASN A 83 -6.43 5.90 13.93
CA ASN A 83 -7.54 5.06 13.46
C ASN A 83 -8.46 4.63 14.61
N LEU A 84 -7.89 4.21 15.74
CA LEU A 84 -8.63 3.83 16.94
C LEU A 84 -9.49 4.99 17.48
N LYS A 85 -8.89 6.18 17.67
CA LYS A 85 -9.61 7.41 18.08
C LYS A 85 -10.74 7.79 17.12
N ARG A 86 -10.53 7.59 15.81
CA ARG A 86 -11.55 7.88 14.79
C ARG A 86 -12.70 6.88 14.84
N ASN A 87 -12.43 5.61 15.12
CA ASN A 87 -13.45 4.58 15.24
C ASN A 87 -14.32 4.80 16.50
N GLU A 88 -13.72 5.20 17.62
CA GLU A 88 -14.48 5.67 18.80
C GLU A 88 -15.40 6.83 18.44
N SER A 89 -14.87 7.86 17.79
CA SER A 89 -15.63 9.06 17.39
C SER A 89 -16.84 8.73 16.49
N LYS A 90 -16.75 7.67 15.68
CA LYS A 90 -17.85 7.19 14.83
C LYS A 90 -18.89 6.35 15.60
N ASN A 91 -18.49 5.71 16.69
CA ASN A 91 -19.39 4.98 17.60
C ASN A 91 -20.14 5.90 18.59
N CYS A 92 -19.82 7.20 18.64
CA CYS A 92 -20.43 8.20 19.54
C CYS A 92 -21.84 8.68 19.14
N LEU A 93 -22.74 7.80 18.69
CA LEU A 93 -24.20 8.03 18.82
C LEU A 93 -24.73 7.56 20.19
N GLY A 94 -23.87 7.02 21.06
CA GLY A 94 -24.14 6.71 22.45
C GLY A 94 -23.33 7.62 23.38
N TRP A 95 -24.03 8.16 24.38
CA TRP A 95 -23.55 9.04 25.43
C TRP A 95 -22.19 8.66 26.07
N GLU A 96 -21.44 9.70 26.44
CA GLU A 96 -20.38 9.79 27.47
C GLU A 96 -19.83 8.47 28.00
N THR A 97 -18.78 7.95 27.37
CA THR A 97 -17.84 7.03 28.06
C THR A 97 -16.45 7.67 28.04
N PRO A 98 -15.76 7.74 29.19
CA PRO A 98 -14.42 8.28 29.28
C PRO A 98 -13.47 7.49 28.38
N MET A 99 -12.57 8.22 27.71
CA MET A 99 -11.37 7.75 27.01
C MET A 99 -10.83 6.44 27.63
N GLU A 100 -11.23 5.28 27.08
CA GLU A 100 -10.60 4.03 27.47
C GLU A 100 -9.14 4.15 27.05
N THR A 101 -8.28 4.14 28.05
CA THR A 101 -6.85 4.22 27.84
C THR A 101 -6.46 2.93 27.16
N TYR A 102 -6.37 2.95 25.82
CA TYR A 102 -5.96 1.79 25.03
C TYR A 102 -4.75 1.14 25.68
N ASP A 103 -4.84 -0.17 25.91
CA ASP A 103 -3.75 -0.92 26.50
C ASP A 103 -2.51 -0.79 25.58
N PRO A 104 -1.43 -0.12 26.04
CA PRO A 104 -0.26 0.16 25.21
C PRO A 104 0.43 -1.12 24.72
N GLU A 105 0.22 -2.25 25.39
CA GLU A 105 0.73 -3.56 24.98
C GLU A 105 0.00 -4.06 23.73
N THR A 106 -1.34 -3.99 23.69
CA THR A 106 -2.12 -4.42 22.51
C THR A 106 -1.78 -3.65 21.24
N VAL A 107 -1.57 -2.33 21.35
CA VAL A 107 -1.18 -1.49 20.20
C VAL A 107 0.23 -1.86 19.73
N THR A 108 1.13 -2.14 20.66
CA THR A 108 2.50 -2.53 20.34
C THR A 108 2.54 -3.87 19.60
N ASP A 109 1.72 -4.84 20.01
CA ASP A 109 1.60 -6.13 19.34
C ASP A 109 1.02 -6.00 17.92
N LEU A 110 -0.01 -5.17 17.75
CA LEU A 110 -0.58 -4.88 16.43
C LEU A 110 0.46 -4.23 15.50
N VAL A 111 1.24 -3.26 15.99
CA VAL A 111 2.31 -2.62 15.22
C VAL A 111 3.38 -3.65 14.85
N ASN A 112 3.82 -4.48 15.79
CA ASN A 112 4.84 -5.51 15.53
C ASN A 112 4.37 -6.52 14.48
N ASN A 113 3.12 -6.95 14.56
CA ASN A 113 2.50 -7.83 13.58
C ASN A 113 2.41 -7.18 12.19
N ALA A 114 2.01 -5.90 12.12
CA ALA A 114 1.94 -5.16 10.86
C ALA A 114 3.33 -4.97 10.23
N VAL A 115 4.34 -4.60 11.01
CA VAL A 115 5.73 -4.45 10.55
C VAL A 115 6.27 -5.79 10.05
N SER A 116 6.06 -6.88 10.81
CA SER A 116 6.46 -8.23 10.41
C SER A 116 5.79 -8.67 9.10
N ALA A 117 4.50 -8.38 8.92
CA ALA A 117 3.78 -8.67 7.69
C ALA A 117 4.28 -7.85 6.49
N ILE A 118 4.70 -6.59 6.69
CA ILE A 118 5.33 -5.78 5.62
C ILE A 118 6.70 -6.36 5.26
N MET A 119 7.54 -6.66 6.26
CA MET A 119 8.87 -7.21 6.03
C MET A 119 8.83 -8.58 5.35
N THR A 120 7.90 -9.45 5.74
CA THR A 120 7.69 -10.77 5.10
C THR A 120 7.23 -10.64 3.65
N ARG A 121 6.38 -9.65 3.35
CA ARG A 121 5.96 -9.38 1.97
C ARG A 121 7.13 -8.86 1.12
N LEU A 122 7.93 -7.95 1.68
CA LEU A 122 9.14 -7.44 1.01
C LEU A 122 10.16 -8.55 0.76
N SER A 123 10.47 -9.39 1.75
CA SER A 123 11.41 -10.50 1.57
C SER A 123 10.93 -11.47 0.49
N GLY A 124 9.64 -11.78 0.46
CA GLY A 124 9.06 -12.62 -0.60
C GLY A 124 9.20 -12.03 -2.01
N ILE A 125 9.23 -10.70 -2.16
CA ILE A 125 9.50 -10.05 -3.46
C ILE A 125 10.99 -10.12 -3.81
N THR A 126 11.88 -10.11 -2.81
CA THR A 126 13.33 -10.17 -3.06
C THR A 126 13.83 -11.57 -3.41
N GLU A 127 13.20 -12.61 -2.88
CA GLU A 127 13.58 -14.01 -3.07
C GLU A 127 13.07 -14.57 -4.41
N ASP A 128 11.86 -14.20 -4.81
CA ASP A 128 11.22 -14.68 -6.04
C ASP A 128 10.98 -13.54 -7.03
N ALA A 129 11.78 -13.54 -8.10
CA ALA A 129 11.65 -12.60 -9.20
C ALA A 129 10.29 -12.72 -9.93
N GLY A 130 9.69 -13.91 -9.95
CA GLY A 130 8.40 -14.19 -10.57
C GLY A 130 7.22 -13.54 -9.84
N LYS A 131 7.36 -13.29 -8.53
CA LYS A 131 6.31 -12.68 -7.71
C LYS A 131 5.92 -11.28 -8.17
N VAL A 132 6.88 -10.49 -8.68
CA VAL A 132 6.57 -9.16 -9.24
C VAL A 132 5.73 -9.28 -10.51
N ASN A 133 6.01 -10.27 -11.36
CA ASN A 133 5.23 -10.52 -12.57
C ASN A 133 3.80 -10.98 -12.22
N GLU A 134 3.65 -11.83 -11.20
CA GLU A 134 2.32 -12.22 -10.70
C GLU A 134 1.53 -11.02 -10.18
N LEU A 135 2.18 -10.12 -9.42
CA LEU A 135 1.55 -8.90 -8.93
C LEU A 135 1.12 -7.96 -10.08
N ILE A 136 1.96 -7.82 -11.11
CA ILE A 136 1.65 -7.04 -12.31
C ILE A 136 0.47 -7.65 -13.07
N ALA A 137 0.50 -8.97 -13.31
CA ALA A 137 -0.57 -9.69 -13.99
C ALA A 137 -1.90 -9.61 -13.21
N ALA A 138 -1.85 -9.69 -11.89
CA ALA A 138 -3.02 -9.50 -11.05
C ALA A 138 -3.55 -8.06 -11.10
N ALA A 139 -2.67 -7.06 -11.22
CA ALA A 139 -3.04 -5.65 -11.25
C ALA A 139 -3.62 -5.19 -12.60
N SER A 140 -3.19 -5.80 -13.71
CA SER A 140 -3.71 -5.52 -15.06
C SER A 140 -4.83 -6.46 -15.50
N SER A 141 -5.15 -7.48 -14.71
CA SER A 141 -6.22 -8.44 -15.03
C SER A 141 -7.59 -7.78 -15.04
N VAL A 142 -8.32 -7.97 -16.14
CA VAL A 142 -9.70 -7.48 -16.31
C VAL A 142 -10.63 -8.02 -15.22
N ASP A 143 -10.43 -9.27 -14.78
CA ASP A 143 -11.26 -9.89 -13.74
C ASP A 143 -11.07 -9.26 -12.35
N ASN A 144 -9.88 -8.73 -12.08
CA ASN A 144 -9.61 -8.04 -10.82
C ASN A 144 -10.02 -6.57 -10.91
N LEU A 145 -9.76 -5.93 -12.05
CA LEU A 145 -10.15 -4.54 -12.31
C LEU A 145 -11.67 -4.36 -12.29
N CYS A 146 -12.45 -5.33 -12.79
CA CYS A 146 -13.92 -5.23 -12.80
C CYS A 146 -14.56 -5.34 -11.40
N ARG A 147 -13.81 -5.85 -10.41
CA ARG A 147 -14.23 -5.93 -9.01
C ARG A 147 -13.91 -4.67 -8.21
N MET A 148 -13.14 -3.74 -8.78
CA MET A 148 -12.85 -2.46 -8.13
C MET A 148 -14.11 -1.59 -8.06
N ASP A 149 -14.16 -0.72 -7.05
CA ASP A 149 -15.24 0.25 -6.93
C ASP A 149 -15.28 1.17 -8.18
N PRO A 150 -16.47 1.47 -8.75
CA PRO A 150 -16.58 2.32 -9.93
C PRO A 150 -15.95 3.71 -9.77
N SER A 151 -15.92 4.28 -8.56
CA SER A 151 -15.27 5.57 -8.27
C SER A 151 -13.73 5.51 -8.39
N SER A 152 -13.16 4.30 -8.48
CA SER A 152 -11.75 4.10 -8.78
C SER A 152 -11.43 4.23 -10.28
N TYR A 153 -12.45 4.23 -11.13
CA TYR A 153 -12.34 4.27 -12.60
C TYR A 153 -11.40 3.18 -13.14
N PRO A 154 -11.73 1.89 -12.97
CA PRO A 154 -10.87 0.78 -13.42
C PRO A 154 -10.65 0.73 -14.95
N TRP A 155 -11.56 1.33 -15.73
CA TRP A 155 -11.43 1.49 -17.17
C TRP A 155 -10.50 2.65 -17.59
N LEU A 156 -10.08 3.49 -16.63
CA LEU A 156 -9.13 4.59 -16.84
C LEU A 156 -7.74 4.23 -16.34
#